data_AF-A0A821X106-F1
#
_entry.id   AF-A0A821X106-F1
#
_cell.length_a   1.000
_cell.length_b   1.000
_cell.length_c   1.000
_cell.angle_alpha   90.00
_cell.angle_beta   90.00
_cell.angle_gamma   90.00
#
_symmetry.space_group_name_H-M   'P 1'
#
loop_
_entity.id
_entity.type
_entity.pdbx_description
1 polymer ?
#
loop_
_entity_poly.entity_id
_entity_poly.type
_entity_poly.pdbx_seq_one_letter_code
_entity_poly.pdbx_strand_id
1 'polypeptide(L)' 'TEQIPLTTDDALMSLSRALITNPTNEGIQLIVRDSKKRTPIGFATIFWTWSTLQGGRIAIMNDLFLSEEYRGQGIADIVI' A
#
# COMPACT_ATOMS: atom_id res chain seq x y z
N THR A 1 26.84 7.00 7.71
CA THR A 1 25.64 6.66 6.91
C THR A 1 24.47 7.16 7.71
N GLU A 2 23.78 8.19 7.22
CA GLU A 2 22.61 8.73 7.92
C GLU A 2 21.56 7.61 7.99
N GLN A 3 21.21 7.19 9.21
CA GLN A 3 20.12 6.24 9.39
C GLN A 3 18.86 6.93 8.90
N ILE A 4 18.22 6.38 7.87
CA ILE A 4 16.86 6.76 7.49
C ILE A 4 16.02 6.62 8.78
N PRO A 5 15.41 7.70 9.29
CA PRO A 5 14.65 7.61 10.52
C PRO A 5 13.55 6.56 10.33
N LEU A 6 13.43 5.64 11.30
CA LEU A 6 12.31 4.72 11.36
C LEU A 6 11.02 5.53 11.30
N THR A 7 10.14 5.20 10.34
CA THR A 7 8.88 5.88 10.13
C THR A 7 8.06 5.86 11.42
N THR A 8 7.60 7.02 11.88
CA THR A 8 6.71 7.14 13.05
C THR A 8 5.27 6.80 12.67
N ASP A 9 4.46 6.41 13.65
CA ASP A 9 3.02 6.19 13.43
C ASP A 9 2.33 7.43 12.86
N ASP A 10 2.73 8.63 13.27
CA ASP A 10 2.20 9.89 12.74
C ASP A 10 2.54 10.10 11.26
N ALA A 11 3.75 9.71 10.85
CA ALA A 11 4.16 9.78 9.45
C ALA A 11 3.37 8.78 8.59
N LEU A 12 3.17 7.54 9.08
CA LEU A 12 2.32 6.55 8.42
C LEU A 12 0.87 7.02 8.32
N MET A 13 0.34 7.57 9.41
CA MET A 13 -1.02 8.11 9.44
C MET A 13 -1.19 9.27 8.45
N SER A 14 -0.19 10.16 8.36
CA SER A 14 -0.18 11.27 7.41
C SER A 14 -0.17 10.76 5.97
N LEU A 15 0.65 9.74 5.69
CA LEU A 15 0.71 9.09 4.37
C LEU A 15 -0.64 8.44 4.00
N SER A 16 -1.23 7.63 4.89
CA SER A 16 -2.54 7.02 4.63
C SER A 16 -3.62 8.08 4.40
N ARG A 17 -3.62 9.19 5.14
CA ARG A 17 -4.58 10.29 4.95
C ARG A 17 -4.39 11.01 3.62
N ALA A 18 -3.15 11.22 3.18
CA ALA A 18 -2.87 11.81 1.88
C ALA A 18 -3.44 10.96 0.74
N LEU A 19 -3.23 9.64 0.81
CA LEU A 19 -3.78 8.68 -0.16
C LEU A 19 -5.30 8.64 -0.16
N ILE A 20 -5.94 8.73 1.01
CA ILE A 20 -7.41 8.78 1.12
C ILE A 20 -7.97 10.09 0.53
N THR A 21 -7.28 11.21 0.74
CA THR A 21 -7.77 12.54 0.36
C THR A 21 -7.59 12.81 -1.14
N ASN A 22 -6.56 12.23 -1.76
CA ASN A 22 -6.21 12.50 -3.16
C ASN A 22 -5.88 11.22 -3.95
N PRO A 23 -6.80 10.24 -4.00
CA PRO A 23 -6.49 8.91 -4.52
C PRO A 23 -6.21 8.88 -6.02
N THR A 24 -6.73 9.86 -6.77
CA THR A 24 -6.51 9.95 -8.22
C THR A 24 -5.13 10.48 -8.57
N ASN A 25 -4.49 11.24 -7.67
CA ASN A 25 -3.21 11.88 -7.95
C ASN A 25 -2.02 11.29 -7.20
N GLU A 26 -2.21 10.82 -5.97
CA GLU A 26 -1.10 10.29 -5.17
C GLU A 26 -0.95 8.77 -5.35
N GLY A 27 -2.07 8.06 -5.27
CA GLY A 27 -2.05 6.60 -5.18
C GLY A 27 -3.26 6.07 -4.41
N ILE A 28 -3.29 4.77 -4.17
CA ILE A 28 -4.30 4.12 -3.36
C ILE A 28 -3.66 3.19 -2.34
N GLN A 29 -4.33 3.05 -1.19
CA GLN A 29 -4.02 2.01 -0.21
C GLN A 29 -5.22 1.08 -0.09
N LEU A 30 -5.02 -0.20 -0.41
CA LEU A 30 -6.01 -1.25 -0.28
C LEU A 30 -5.81 -1.97 1.04
N ILE A 31 -6.89 -2.27 1.75
CA ILE A 31 -6.86 -3.04 3.01
C ILE A 31 -7.54 -4.38 2.79
N VAL A 32 -6.78 -5.46 2.95
CA VAL A 32 -7.31 -6.82 2.92
C VAL A 32 -7.96 -7.10 4.28
N ARG A 33 -9.20 -7.60 4.26
CA ARG A 33 -9.94 -7.95 5.47
C ARG A 33 -10.37 -9.41 5.43
N ASP A 34 -10.27 -10.09 6.56
CA ASP A 34 -10.96 -11.36 6.78
C ASP A 34 -12.47 -11.07 6.79
N SER A 35 -13.22 -11.65 5.86
CA SER A 35 -14.66 -11.40 5.73
C SER A 35 -15.48 -11.92 6.91
N LYS A 36 -15.01 -12.97 7.59
CA LYS A 36 -15.68 -13.58 8.76
C LYS A 36 -15.36 -12.79 10.03
N LYS A 37 -14.09 -12.49 10.27
CA LYS A 37 -13.63 -11.79 11.47
C LYS A 37 -13.76 -10.27 11.38
N ARG A 38 -13.93 -9.74 10.16
CA ARG A 38 -13.92 -8.30 9.83
C ARG A 38 -12.64 -7.57 10.25
N THR A 39 -11.55 -8.30 10.47
CA THR A 39 -10.25 -7.77 10.88
C THR A 39 -9.38 -7.45 9.67
N PRO A 40 -8.59 -6.36 9.70
CA PRO A 40 -7.56 -6.14 8.69
C PRO A 40 -6.47 -7.21 8.82
N ILE A 41 -6.13 -7.86 7.72
CA ILE A 41 -5.13 -8.93 7.65
C ILE A 41 -3.93 -8.57 6.78
N GLY A 42 -3.97 -7.40 6.14
CA GLY A 42 -2.88 -6.85 5.34
C GLY A 42 -3.30 -5.66 4.50
N PHE A 43 -2.36 -5.17 3.70
CA PHE A 43 -2.56 -4.03 2.83
C PHE A 43 -1.67 -4.08 1.59
N ALA A 44 -2.05 -3.30 0.58
CA ALA A 44 -1.20 -2.97 -0.56
C ALA A 44 -1.19 -1.44 -0.75
N THR A 45 -0.02 -0.86 -0.94
CA THR A 45 0.15 0.57 -1.25
C THR A 45 0.61 0.71 -2.69
N ILE A 46 -0.12 1.50 -3.49
CA ILE A 46 0.18 1.75 -4.89
C ILE A 46 0.32 3.26 -5.09
N PHE A 47 1.41 3.71 -5.68
CA PHE A 47 1.62 5.11 -6.03
C PHE A 47 1.51 5.35 -7.53
N TRP A 48 1.03 6.53 -7.89
CA TRP A 48 1.05 6.99 -9.26
C TRP A 48 2.32 7.78 -9.52
N THR A 49 2.98 7.51 -10.65
CA THR A 49 4.16 8.29 -11.06
C THR A 49 4.23 8.41 -12.58
N TRP A 50 5.20 9.15 -13.08
CA TRP A 50 5.47 9.30 -14.50
C TRP A 50 6.65 8.43 -14.90
N SER A 51 6.51 7.73 -16.02
CA SER A 51 7.60 7.00 -16.66
C SER A 51 8.01 7.72 -17.93
N THR A 52 9.29 8.12 -18.01
CA THR A 52 9.89 8.66 -19.24
C THR A 52 10.05 7.58 -20.30
N LEU A 53 10.23 6.33 -19.90
CA LEU A 53 10.33 5.19 -20.80
C LEU A 53 8.99 4.87 -21.47
N GLN A 54 7.89 4.94 -20.72
CA GLN A 54 6.54 4.68 -21.24
C GLN A 54 5.85 5.94 -21.76
N GLY A 55 6.43 7.13 -21.54
CA GLY A 55 5.85 8.41 -21.96
C GLY A 55 4.50 8.72 -21.29
N GLY A 56 4.26 8.22 -20.07
CA GLY A 56 2.93 8.28 -19.47
C GLY A 56 2.90 7.99 -17.98
N ARG A 57 1.69 8.07 -17.42
CA ARG A 57 1.42 7.76 -16.02
C ARG A 57 1.44 6.26 -15.80
N ILE A 58 2.14 5.82 -14.77
CA ILE A 58 2.25 4.41 -14.36
C ILE A 58 1.83 4.24 -12.91
N ALA A 59 1.51 2.99 -12.56
CA ALA A 59 1.27 2.52 -11.21
C ALA A 59 2.47 1.71 -10.71
N ILE A 60 2.92 1.98 -9.48
CA ILE A 60 3.94 1.17 -8.81
C ILE A 60 3.35 0.63 -7.51
N MET A 61 3.28 -0.69 -7.38
CA MET A 61 3.00 -1.34 -6.10
C MET A 61 4.24 -1.19 -5.20
N ASN A 62 4.14 -0.28 -4.22
CA ASN A 62 5.23 0.03 -3.30
C ASN A 62 5.41 -1.05 -2.25
N ASP A 63 4.31 -1.38 -1.57
CA ASP A 63 4.30 -2.37 -0.50
C ASP A 63 3.13 -3.32 -0.67
N LEU A 64 3.40 -4.58 -0.33
CA LEU A 64 2.39 -5.61 -0.14
C LEU A 64 2.73 -6.35 1.15
N PHE A 65 1.81 -6.29 2.11
CA PHE A 65 1.98 -6.93 3.41
C PHE A 65 0.76 -7.74 3.78
N LEU A 66 0.99 -8.95 4.28
CA LEU A 66 -0.01 -9.79 4.95
C LEU A 66 0.55 -10.23 6.32
N SER A 67 -0.34 -10.28 7.31
CA SER A 67 -0.07 -10.93 8.59
C SER A 67 0.35 -12.38 8.37
N GLU A 68 1.31 -12.84 9.17
CA GLU A 68 2.00 -14.12 8.96
C GLU A 68 1.06 -15.32 8.84
N GLU A 69 0.01 -15.35 9.67
CA GLU A 69 -1.00 -16.42 9.69
C GLU A 69 -1.82 -16.55 8.39
N TYR A 70 -1.77 -15.55 7.49
CA TYR A 70 -2.49 -15.54 6.19
C TYR A 70 -1.57 -15.73 4.98
N ARG A 71 -0.27 -15.95 5.19
CA ARG A 71 0.70 -16.15 4.09
C ARG A 71 0.62 -17.58 3.52
N GLY A 72 1.05 -17.75 2.27
CA GLY A 72 1.04 -19.04 1.57
C GLY A 72 -0.34 -19.54 1.13
N GLN A 73 -1.38 -18.71 1.28
CA GLN A 73 -2.78 -19.05 0.98
C GLN A 73 -3.32 -18.40 -0.31
N GLY A 74 -2.46 -17.74 -1.11
CA GLY A 74 -2.86 -17.04 -2.33
C GLY A 74 -3.66 -15.74 -2.10
N ILE A 75 -3.78 -15.27 -0.85
CA ILE A 75 -4.55 -14.05 -0.52
C ILE A 75 -3.96 -12.79 -1.18
N ALA A 76 -2.64 -12.76 -1.40
CA ALA A 76 -1.95 -11.68 -2.08
C ALA A 76 -2.48 -11.45 -3.51
N ASP A 77 -2.91 -12.51 -4.19
CA ASP A 77 -3.36 -12.46 -5.58
C ASP A 77 -4.66 -11.68 -5.77
N ILE A 78 -5.38 -11.38 -4.68
CA ILE A 78 -6.64 -10.61 -4.70
C ILE A 78 -6.36 -9.10 -4.86
N VAL A 79 -5.16 -8.64 -4.51
CA VAL A 79 -4.78 -7.22 -4.49
C VAL A 79 -3.65 -6.87 -5.47
N ILE A 80 -3.34 -7.79 -6.38
CA ILE A 80 -2.43 -7.63 -7.53
C ILE A 80 -3.27 -7.54 -8.79
#